data_AF-A0A935HBF0-F1
#
_entry.id   AF-A0A935HBF0-F1
#
_cell.length_a   1.000
_cell.length_b   1.000
_cell.length_c   1.000
_cell.angle_alpha   90.00
_cell.angle_beta   90.00
_cell.angle_gamma   90.00
#
_symmetry.space_group_name_H-M   'P 1'
#
loop_
_entity.id
_entity.type
_entity.pdbx_description
1 polymer ?
#
loop_
_entity_poly.entity_id
_entity_poly.type
_entity_poly.pdbx_seq_one_letter_code
_entity_poly.pdbx_strand_id
1 'polypeptide(L)'
;MAWAQVPMTAQDFHVPGTQVGDMPLSALRPASECKTCHGDFDPANEPYATWAGSLMALGGHDPLFFAQMTTANQDVANVGSFCLRCHVPAAVVTGHVANPSGSSLDARDREGVTCHFCHSMVDPQYQPG
;
A
#
# COMPACT_ATOMS: atom_id res chain seq x y z
N MET A 1 -5.45 7.11 31.51
CA MET A 1 -6.16 5.82 31.55
C MET A 1 -5.87 5.13 30.23
N ALA A 2 -5.02 4.09 30.23
CA ALA A 2 -4.84 3.25 29.05
C ALA A 2 -5.97 2.22 29.07
N TRP A 3 -6.86 2.29 28.10
CA TRP A 3 -7.87 1.26 27.89
C TRP A 3 -7.15 0.00 27.44
N ALA A 4 -7.60 -1.18 27.88
CA ALA A 4 -7.07 -2.44 27.38
C ALA A 4 -7.32 -2.51 25.86
N GLN A 5 -6.32 -2.96 25.10
CA GLN A 5 -6.45 -3.14 23.65
C GLN A 5 -7.57 -4.15 23.34
N VAL A 6 -8.23 -3.98 22.19
CA VAL A 6 -9.18 -4.99 21.69
C VAL A 6 -8.44 -6.31 21.50
N PRO A 7 -8.97 -7.46 21.97
CA PRO A 7 -8.28 -8.74 21.95
C PRO A 7 -8.27 -9.37 20.54
N MET A 8 -7.57 -8.73 19.61
CA MET A 8 -7.34 -9.21 18.24
C MET A 8 -5.89 -9.68 18.06
N THR A 9 -5.68 -10.51 17.06
CA THR A 9 -4.42 -11.10 16.65
C THR A 9 -4.11 -10.74 15.20
N ALA A 10 -2.88 -11.01 14.73
CA ALA A 10 -2.53 -10.82 13.33
C ALA A 10 -3.41 -11.64 12.36
N GLN A 11 -3.96 -12.77 12.82
CA GLN A 11 -4.84 -13.61 12.01
C GLN A 11 -6.19 -12.94 11.73
N ASP A 12 -6.65 -12.05 12.60
CA ASP A 12 -7.90 -11.31 12.39
C ASP A 12 -7.78 -10.27 11.25
N PHE A 13 -6.55 -9.97 10.80
CA PHE A 13 -6.27 -9.10 9.65
C PHE A 13 -5.93 -9.87 8.37
N HIS A 14 -6.06 -11.20 8.39
CA HIS A 14 -5.96 -12.01 7.19
C HIS A 14 -7.24 -11.86 6.36
N VAL A 15 -7.10 -11.36 5.13
CA VAL A 15 -8.23 -11.10 4.23
C VAL A 15 -8.09 -11.89 2.92
N PRO A 16 -9.16 -12.15 2.17
CA PRO A 16 -9.07 -12.76 0.84
C PRO A 16 -8.17 -11.98 -0.14
N GLY A 17 -7.69 -12.67 -1.17
CA GLY A 17 -6.80 -12.12 -2.19
C GLY A 17 -5.32 -12.36 -1.90
N THR A 18 -4.43 -11.62 -2.58
CA THR A 18 -2.98 -11.80 -2.49
C THR A 18 -2.45 -11.57 -1.06
N GLN A 19 -1.66 -12.54 -0.60
CA GLN A 19 -0.94 -12.52 0.66
C GLN A 19 0.57 -12.34 0.47
N VAL A 20 1.27 -12.09 1.57
CA VAL A 20 2.73 -12.06 1.60
C VAL A 20 3.26 -13.41 1.13
N GLY A 21 4.12 -13.39 0.10
CA GLY A 21 4.73 -14.60 -0.47
C GLY A 21 3.97 -15.23 -1.65
N ASP A 22 2.73 -14.81 -1.93
CA ASP A 22 1.96 -15.32 -3.09
C ASP A 22 2.50 -14.83 -4.43
N MET A 23 3.18 -13.68 -4.43
CA MET A 23 3.66 -13.00 -5.63
C MET A 23 5.17 -12.75 -5.51
N PRO A 24 5.92 -12.85 -6.62
CA PRO A 24 7.34 -12.52 -6.62
C PRO A 24 7.53 -11.01 -6.36
N LEU A 25 8.69 -10.62 -5.82
CA LEU A 25 9.03 -9.21 -5.61
C LEU A 25 8.91 -8.38 -6.89
N SER A 26 9.06 -9.00 -8.06
CA SER A 26 8.89 -8.37 -9.38
C SER A 26 7.44 -8.07 -9.79
N ALA A 27 6.43 -8.50 -9.03
CA ALA A 27 5.02 -8.39 -9.42
C ALA A 27 4.53 -6.95 -9.55
N LEU A 28 5.01 -6.04 -8.69
CA LEU A 28 4.67 -4.62 -8.76
C LEU A 28 5.91 -3.81 -9.19
N ARG A 29 5.84 -3.18 -10.36
CA ARG A 29 6.97 -2.40 -10.90
C ARG A 29 6.94 -0.98 -10.34
N PRO A 30 8.10 -0.34 -10.14
CA PRO A 30 8.16 1.05 -9.69
C PRO A 30 7.59 2.01 -10.75
N ALA A 31 7.03 3.13 -10.29
CA ALA A 31 6.45 4.15 -11.15
C ALA A 31 7.47 4.75 -12.14
N SER A 32 8.78 4.70 -11.82
CA SER A 32 9.86 5.14 -12.71
C SER A 32 9.90 4.37 -14.03
N GLU A 33 9.52 3.09 -14.06
CA GLU A 33 9.44 2.33 -15.31
C GLU A 33 8.34 2.91 -16.21
N CYS A 34 7.18 3.22 -15.64
CA CYS A 34 6.08 3.87 -16.34
C CYS A 34 6.45 5.28 -16.81
N LYS A 35 7.15 6.05 -15.96
CA LYS A 35 7.60 7.42 -16.25
C LYS A 35 8.35 7.54 -17.58
N THR A 36 9.16 6.53 -17.92
CA THR A 36 10.00 6.52 -19.13
C THR A 36 9.23 6.89 -20.41
N CYS A 37 7.96 6.51 -20.51
CA CYS A 37 7.09 6.86 -21.63
C CYS A 37 5.85 7.67 -21.22
N HIS A 38 5.46 7.64 -19.94
CA HIS A 38 4.25 8.28 -19.42
C HIS A 38 4.54 9.49 -18.52
N GLY A 39 5.69 10.15 -18.72
CA GLY A 39 6.07 11.37 -18.00
C GLY A 39 7.02 12.28 -18.80
N ASP A 40 7.24 13.48 -18.26
CA ASP A 40 8.13 14.54 -18.76
C ASP A 40 7.76 15.13 -20.15
N PHE A 41 6.54 14.96 -20.65
CA PHE A 41 6.07 15.49 -21.94
C PHE A 41 4.91 16.52 -21.83
N ASP A 42 4.05 16.41 -20.82
CA ASP A 42 2.97 17.37 -20.54
C ASP A 42 2.55 17.28 -19.04
N PRO A 43 3.26 17.98 -18.13
CA PRO A 43 3.04 17.84 -16.69
C PRO A 43 1.62 18.11 -16.20
N ALA A 44 0.80 18.83 -16.97
CA ALA A 44 -0.60 19.13 -16.60
C ALA A 44 -1.55 17.96 -16.87
N ASN A 45 -1.21 17.06 -17.80
CA ASN A 45 -2.12 15.99 -18.27
C ASN A 45 -1.48 14.60 -18.29
N GLU A 46 -0.16 14.50 -18.18
CA GLU A 46 0.53 13.21 -18.25
C GLU A 46 0.29 12.37 -16.99
N PRO A 47 0.30 11.03 -17.11
CA PRO A 47 0.02 10.15 -15.98
C PRO A 47 1.00 10.31 -14.82
N TYR A 48 2.31 10.41 -15.07
CA TYR A 48 3.29 10.44 -14.00
C TYR A 48 3.19 11.69 -13.12
N ALA A 49 3.18 12.89 -13.73
CA ALA A 49 3.12 14.14 -12.96
C ALA A 49 1.82 14.29 -12.17
N THR A 50 0.68 13.92 -12.76
CA THR A 50 -0.62 13.97 -12.10
C THR A 50 -0.75 12.95 -10.98
N TRP A 51 -0.16 11.75 -11.12
CA TRP A 51 -0.06 10.77 -10.03
C TRP A 51 0.88 11.25 -8.91
N ALA A 52 2.06 11.75 -9.24
CA ALA A 52 3.10 12.11 -8.26
C ALA A 52 2.65 13.20 -7.27
N GLY A 53 1.74 14.09 -7.69
CA GLY A 53 1.13 15.10 -6.83
C GLY A 53 -0.18 14.67 -6.14
N SER A 54 -0.64 13.45 -6.37
CA SER A 54 -1.93 12.95 -5.86
C SER A 54 -1.82 12.29 -4.48
N LEU A 55 -2.96 12.10 -3.82
CA LEU A 55 -3.03 11.32 -2.58
C LEU A 55 -2.60 9.85 -2.76
N MET A 56 -2.64 9.33 -3.99
CA MET A 56 -2.24 7.95 -4.28
C MET A 56 -0.72 7.77 -4.12
N ALA A 57 0.07 8.69 -4.68
CA ALA A 57 1.53 8.71 -4.51
C ALA A 57 1.95 9.06 -3.08
N LEU A 58 1.12 9.83 -2.35
CA LEU A 58 1.37 10.18 -0.95
C LEU A 58 1.07 9.04 0.03
N GLY A 59 0.42 7.95 -0.39
CA GLY A 59 -0.03 6.88 0.52
C GLY A 59 1.08 6.28 1.40
N GLY A 60 2.32 6.23 0.89
CA GLY A 60 3.50 5.77 1.64
C GLY A 60 4.28 6.85 2.39
N HIS A 61 3.84 8.11 2.33
CA HIS A 61 4.53 9.29 2.86
C HIS A 61 3.66 10.19 3.74
N ASP A 62 2.34 10.04 3.71
CA ASP A 62 1.41 10.95 4.39
C ASP A 62 1.55 10.87 5.93
N PRO A 63 2.04 11.94 6.59
CA PRO A 63 2.22 11.95 8.04
C PRO A 63 0.89 11.87 8.80
N LEU A 64 -0.23 12.34 8.22
CA LEU A 64 -1.55 12.21 8.86
C LEU A 64 -1.98 10.75 8.89
N PHE A 65 -1.83 10.05 7.77
CA PHE A 65 -2.05 8.60 7.70
C PHE A 65 -1.22 7.84 8.75
N PHE A 66 0.09 8.07 8.82
CA PHE A 66 0.94 7.36 9.79
C PHE A 66 0.61 7.69 11.26
N ALA A 67 0.22 8.94 11.55
CA ALA A 67 -0.22 9.32 12.89
C ALA A 67 -1.53 8.61 13.28
N GLN A 68 -2.51 8.57 12.38
CA GLN A 68 -3.78 7.87 12.61
C GLN A 68 -3.58 6.36 12.73
N MET A 69 -2.75 5.76 11.89
CA MET A 69 -2.38 4.34 11.97
C MET A 69 -1.68 4.02 13.30
N THR A 70 -0.83 4.94 13.80
CA THR A 70 -0.18 4.80 15.11
C THR A 70 -1.20 4.79 16.24
N THR A 71 -2.19 5.68 16.21
CA THR A 71 -3.31 5.67 17.18
C THR A 71 -4.12 4.37 17.07
N ALA A 72 -4.45 3.92 15.85
CA ALA A 72 -5.18 2.68 15.64
C ALA A 72 -4.42 1.45 16.20
N ASN A 73 -3.10 1.40 16.03
CA ASN A 73 -2.27 0.33 16.61
C ASN A 73 -2.24 0.35 18.15
N GLN A 74 -2.50 1.49 18.79
CA GLN A 74 -2.64 1.57 20.26
C GLN A 74 -3.97 0.98 20.73
N ASP A 75 -5.04 1.14 19.95
CA ASP A 75 -6.36 0.58 20.27
C ASP A 75 -6.48 -0.91 19.91
N VAL A 76 -5.90 -1.30 18.78
CA VAL A 76 -5.95 -2.66 18.22
C VAL A 76 -4.57 -3.06 17.73
N ALA A 77 -3.92 -3.99 18.44
CA ALA A 77 -2.59 -4.46 18.07
C ALA A 77 -2.56 -5.02 16.64
N ASN A 78 -1.55 -4.63 15.86
CA ASN A 78 -1.30 -5.07 14.48
C ASN A 78 -2.26 -4.58 13.40
N VAL A 79 -3.26 -3.73 13.72
CA VAL A 79 -4.22 -3.23 12.71
C VAL A 79 -3.55 -2.45 11.58
N GLY A 80 -2.38 -1.84 11.82
CA GLY A 80 -1.65 -1.12 10.76
C GLY A 80 -1.27 -2.01 9.57
N SER A 81 -1.06 -3.32 9.78
CA SER A 81 -0.85 -4.26 8.67
C SER A 81 -2.04 -4.33 7.72
N PHE A 82 -3.27 -4.13 8.20
CA PHE A 82 -4.46 -4.01 7.35
C PHE A 82 -4.47 -2.68 6.58
N CYS A 83 -4.16 -1.56 7.26
CA CYS A 83 -4.12 -0.23 6.64
C CYS A 83 -3.13 -0.17 5.45
N LEU A 84 -1.95 -0.75 5.64
CA LEU A 84 -0.88 -0.77 4.65
C LEU A 84 -1.26 -1.54 3.37
N ARG A 85 -2.21 -2.49 3.41
CA ARG A 85 -2.67 -3.22 2.21
C ARG A 85 -3.27 -2.30 1.15
N CYS A 86 -3.92 -1.22 1.58
CA CYS A 86 -4.59 -0.28 0.67
C CYS A 86 -3.77 0.98 0.43
N HIS A 87 -3.10 1.52 1.46
CA HIS A 87 -2.34 2.76 1.34
C HIS A 87 -0.95 2.55 0.74
N VAL A 88 -0.37 1.36 0.94
CA VAL A 88 1.00 1.02 0.52
C VAL A 88 1.03 -0.41 -0.06
N PRO A 89 0.29 -0.72 -1.14
CA PRO A 89 0.04 -2.11 -1.55
C PRO A 89 1.30 -2.91 -1.89
N ALA A 90 2.36 -2.24 -2.35
CA ALA A 90 3.66 -2.86 -2.58
C ALA A 90 4.25 -3.53 -1.32
N ALA A 91 3.89 -3.05 -0.12
CA ALA A 91 4.30 -3.61 1.17
C ALA A 91 3.81 -5.06 1.36
N VAL A 92 2.72 -5.46 0.70
CA VAL A 92 2.23 -6.86 0.72
C VAL A 92 3.18 -7.75 -0.08
N VAL A 93 3.62 -7.27 -1.24
CA VAL A 93 4.53 -8.02 -2.13
C VAL A 93 5.95 -8.06 -1.56
N THR A 94 6.44 -6.98 -0.96
CA THR A 94 7.75 -6.92 -0.30
C THR A 94 7.78 -7.64 1.06
N GLY A 95 6.62 -7.86 1.66
CA GLY A 95 6.48 -8.44 3.01
C GLY A 95 6.66 -7.43 4.13
N HIS A 96 6.94 -6.15 3.83
CA HIS A 96 7.07 -5.09 4.83
C HIS A 96 5.74 -4.78 5.55
N VAL A 97 4.60 -5.22 5.01
CA VAL A 97 3.28 -5.15 5.66
C VAL A 97 3.24 -5.89 7.02
N ALA A 98 4.13 -6.84 7.25
CA ALA A 98 4.23 -7.58 8.51
C ALA A 98 4.63 -6.70 9.70
N ASN A 99 5.19 -5.51 9.46
CA ASN A 99 5.43 -4.51 10.50
C ASN A 99 4.28 -3.48 10.49
N PRO A 100 3.33 -3.56 11.45
CA PRO A 100 2.13 -2.73 11.46
C PRO A 100 2.41 -1.25 11.73
N SER A 101 3.63 -0.88 12.14
CA SER A 101 4.02 0.52 12.32
C SER A 101 4.38 1.21 11.00
N GLY A 102 4.63 0.45 9.92
CA GLY A 102 5.17 0.98 8.68
C GLY A 102 6.66 1.39 8.76
N SER A 103 7.36 1.11 9.87
CA SER A 103 8.75 1.54 10.03
C SER A 103 9.76 0.78 9.14
N SER A 104 9.34 -0.35 8.56
CA SER A 104 10.16 -1.13 7.61
C SER A 104 9.92 -0.77 6.15
N LEU A 105 9.03 0.19 5.84
CA LEU A 105 8.74 0.57 4.46
C LEU A 105 9.97 1.18 3.78
N ASP A 106 10.32 0.62 2.63
CA ASP A 106 11.45 1.04 1.81
C ASP A 106 11.06 2.08 0.73
N ALA A 107 11.99 2.44 -0.14
CA ALA A 107 11.73 3.41 -1.20
C ALA A 107 10.66 2.95 -2.21
N ARG A 108 10.56 1.65 -2.47
CA ARG A 108 9.57 1.08 -3.40
C ARG A 108 8.19 1.07 -2.76
N ASP A 109 8.09 0.70 -1.49
CA ASP A 109 6.81 0.75 -0.80
C ASP A 109 6.26 2.18 -0.75
N ARG A 110 7.15 3.15 -0.48
CA ARG A 110 6.77 4.55 -0.28
C ARG A 110 6.18 5.24 -1.50
N GLU A 111 6.21 4.63 -2.69
CA GLU A 111 5.42 5.08 -3.85
C GLU A 111 3.90 5.02 -3.60
N GLY A 112 3.44 4.41 -2.50
CA GLY A 112 2.03 4.34 -2.14
C GLY A 112 1.26 3.48 -3.12
N VAL A 113 0.13 4.01 -3.61
CA VAL A 113 -0.66 3.34 -4.64
C VAL A 113 -0.08 3.65 -6.02
N THR A 114 0.88 2.82 -6.43
CA THR A 114 1.65 2.97 -7.68
C THR A 114 0.84 2.63 -8.93
N CYS A 115 1.31 3.06 -10.10
CA CYS A 115 0.68 2.84 -11.40
C CYS A 115 0.41 1.36 -11.66
N HIS A 116 1.42 0.51 -11.46
CA HIS A 116 1.29 -0.92 -11.75
C HIS A 116 0.31 -1.61 -10.80
N PHE A 117 0.20 -1.19 -9.54
CA PHE A 117 -0.84 -1.74 -8.66
C PHE A 117 -2.23 -1.48 -9.25
N CYS A 118 -2.56 -0.21 -9.53
CA CYS A 118 -3.88 0.13 -10.07
C CYS A 118 -4.19 -0.56 -11.41
N HIS A 119 -3.21 -0.60 -12.31
CA HIS A 119 -3.36 -1.17 -13.65
C HIS A 119 -3.18 -2.69 -13.73
N SER A 120 -2.88 -3.37 -12.62
CA SER A 120 -2.82 -4.84 -12.53
C SER A 120 -3.98 -5.44 -11.73
N MET A 121 -4.87 -4.60 -11.19
CA MET A 121 -6.06 -5.07 -10.49
C MET A 121 -6.96 -5.83 -11.46
N VAL A 122 -7.41 -6.99 -11.00
CA VAL A 122 -8.39 -7.83 -11.69
C VAL A 122 -9.68 -7.86 -10.88
N ASP A 123 -10.78 -8.25 -11.52
CA ASP A 123 -12.02 -8.52 -10.79
C ASP A 123 -11.76 -9.62 -9.74
N PRO A 124 -11.94 -9.34 -8.44
CA PRO A 124 -11.77 -10.35 -7.40
C PRO A 124 -12.84 -11.45 -7.46
N GLN A 125 -13.95 -11.22 -8.18
CA GLN A 125 -14.99 -12.20 -8.44
C GLN A 125 -14.90 -12.68 -9.88
N TYR A 126 -14.22 -13.80 -10.10
CA TYR A 126 -14.15 -14.40 -11.42
C TYR A 126 -15.56 -14.70 -11.98
N GLN A 127 -15.89 -14.10 -13.13
CA GLN A 127 -17.05 -14.46 -13.92
C GLN A 127 -16.60 -15.16 -15.20
N PRO A 128 -17.04 -16.41 -15.45
CA PRO A 128 -16.81 -17.07 -16.73
C PRO A 128 -17.44 -16.28 -17.88
N GLY A 129 -16.72 -16.15 -19.00
CA GLY A 129 -17.22 -15.63 -20.26
C GLY A 129 -17.82 -16.71 -21.15
#